data_AF-A0A959EH85-F1
#
_entry.id   AF-A0A959EH85-F1
#
_cell.length_a   1.000
_cell.length_b   1.000
_cell.length_c   1.000
_cell.angle_alpha   90.00
_cell.angle_beta   90.00
_cell.angle_gamma   90.00
#
_symmetry.space_group_name_H-M   'P 1'
#
loop_
_entity.id
_entity.type
_entity.pdbx_description
1 polymer ?
#
loop_
_entity_poly.entity_id
_entity_poly.type
_entity_poly.pdbx_seq_one_letter_code
_entity_poly.pdbx_strand_id
1 'polypeptide(L)'
;EKWRSILRGLNLDFFHQVVTSQQVEDYLSQAAGRDLSAFFDQYLRTTMIPVLEYRIEGKKLRYRWGNCVEGFDMPVKVLLDGSEHWLEPVAGKWKQKKIARGFSSLVLDRNFYVTEARVE
;
A
#
# COMPACT_ATOMS: atom_id res chain seq x y z
N GLU A 1 -1.85 1.41 -17.85
CA GLU A 1 -0.91 1.89 -18.88
C GLU A 1 0.22 2.77 -18.32
N LYS A 2 -0.07 3.76 -17.46
CA LYS A 2 0.94 4.66 -16.84
C LYS A 2 2.16 3.92 -16.26
N TRP A 3 1.95 2.93 -15.40
CA TRP A 3 3.04 2.15 -14.78
C TRP A 3 4.00 1.51 -15.81
N ARG A 4 3.44 0.83 -16.82
CA ARG A 4 4.24 0.21 -17.88
C ARG A 4 5.01 1.26 -18.70
N SER A 5 4.47 2.46 -18.87
CA SER A 5 5.18 3.54 -19.54
C SER A 5 6.36 4.04 -18.72
N ILE A 6 6.19 4.20 -17.40
CA ILE A 6 7.27 4.59 -16.49
C ILE A 6 8.43 3.59 -16.57
N LEU A 7 8.13 2.29 -16.53
CA LEU A 7 9.16 1.25 -16.63
C LEU A 7 9.90 1.25 -17.98
N ARG A 8 9.20 1.58 -19.07
CA ARG A 8 9.86 1.74 -20.38
C ARG A 8 10.74 2.98 -20.43
N GLY A 9 10.26 4.10 -19.89
CA GLY A 9 11.04 5.33 -19.77
C GLY A 9 12.32 5.11 -18.97
N LEU A 10 12.22 4.43 -17.82
CA LEU A 10 13.38 4.11 -16.98
C LEU A 10 14.47 3.36 -17.75
N ASN A 11 14.09 2.37 -18.57
CA ASN A 11 15.05 1.63 -19.39
C ASN A 11 15.64 2.45 -20.55
N LEU A 12 14.88 3.40 -21.09
CA LEU A 12 15.35 4.30 -22.15
C LEU A 12 16.32 5.34 -21.59
N ASP A 13 15.98 5.96 -20.46
CA ASP A 13 16.71 7.08 -19.88
C ASP A 13 18.04 6.63 -19.25
N PHE A 14 18.07 5.43 -18.67
CA PHE A 14 19.28 4.83 -18.06
C PHE A 14 19.92 3.74 -18.92
N PHE A 15 19.67 3.75 -20.22
CA PHE A 15 20.21 2.74 -21.14
C PHE A 15 21.74 2.64 -21.04
N HIS A 16 22.25 1.42 -20.76
CA HIS A 16 23.67 1.10 -20.57
C HIS A 16 24.41 1.91 -19.48
N GLN A 17 23.67 2.53 -18.56
CA GLN A 17 24.25 3.26 -17.44
C GLN A 17 24.28 2.38 -16.18
N VAL A 18 25.32 2.56 -15.37
CA VAL A 18 25.33 2.05 -14.00
C VAL A 18 24.60 3.07 -13.14
N VAL A 19 23.49 2.65 -12.55
CA VAL A 19 22.64 3.48 -11.70
C VAL A 19 22.64 2.99 -10.26
N THR A 20 22.34 3.90 -9.35
CA THR A 20 22.13 3.65 -7.92
C THR A 20 20.65 3.42 -7.62
N SER A 21 20.35 2.81 -6.47
CA SER A 21 18.96 2.66 -6.00
C SER A 21 18.25 4.00 -5.91
N GLN A 22 18.92 5.03 -5.38
CA GLN A 22 18.35 6.36 -5.24
C GLN A 22 17.90 6.96 -6.58
N GLN A 23 18.70 6.81 -7.64
CA GLN A 23 18.32 7.30 -8.98
C GLN A 23 17.04 6.64 -9.51
N VAL A 24 16.86 5.35 -9.24
CA VAL A 24 15.66 4.60 -9.63
C VAL A 24 14.45 5.03 -8.78
N GLU A 25 14.62 5.16 -7.47
CA GLU A 25 13.58 5.58 -6.53
C GLU A 25 13.07 7.01 -6.84
N ASP A 26 13.99 7.93 -7.10
CA ASP A 26 13.69 9.31 -7.48
C ASP A 26 12.96 9.38 -8.82
N TYR A 27 13.45 8.63 -9.82
CA TYR A 27 12.82 8.56 -11.14
C TYR A 27 11.36 8.08 -11.04
N LEU A 28 11.13 7.00 -10.30
CA LEU A 28 9.80 6.42 -10.14
C LEU A 28 8.85 7.39 -9.43
N SER A 29 9.32 8.09 -8.39
CA SER A 29 8.53 9.10 -7.68
C SER A 29 8.14 10.27 -8.60
N GLN A 30 9.10 10.80 -9.36
CA GLN A 30 8.87 11.88 -10.32
C GLN A 30 7.88 11.45 -11.43
N ALA A 31 8.10 10.29 -12.05
CA ALA A 31 7.28 9.80 -13.15
C ALA A 31 5.86 9.38 -12.69
N ALA A 32 5.73 8.90 -11.44
CA ALA A 32 4.44 8.63 -10.84
C ALA A 32 3.70 9.91 -10.46
N GLY A 33 4.42 11.00 -10.17
CA GLY A 33 3.87 12.26 -9.67
C GLY A 33 3.44 12.17 -8.21
N ARG A 34 4.09 11.29 -7.43
CA ARG A 34 3.83 11.07 -6.01
C ARG A 34 5.14 10.68 -5.33
N ASP A 35 5.33 11.14 -4.10
CA ASP A 35 6.43 10.68 -3.26
C ASP A 35 6.24 9.20 -2.89
N LEU A 36 7.18 8.35 -3.31
CA LEU A 36 7.22 6.91 -3.03
C LEU A 36 8.29 6.55 -1.99
N SER A 37 8.92 7.54 -1.34
CA SER A 37 10.03 7.30 -0.40
C SER A 37 9.65 6.31 0.69
N ALA A 38 8.50 6.51 1.35
CA ALA A 38 8.03 5.59 2.40
C ALA A 38 7.72 4.19 1.87
N PHE A 39 7.30 4.04 0.61
CA PHE A 39 7.08 2.74 -0.01
C PHE A 39 8.41 1.99 -0.21
N PHE A 40 9.43 2.68 -0.74
CA PHE A 40 10.74 2.08 -0.92
C PHE A 40 11.42 1.80 0.40
N ASP A 41 11.35 2.71 1.37
CA ASP A 41 11.90 2.48 2.71
C ASP A 41 11.26 1.26 3.35
N GLN A 42 9.94 1.11 3.27
CA GLN A 42 9.24 -0.04 3.81
C GLN A 42 9.77 -1.37 3.24
N TYR A 43 9.89 -1.47 1.91
CA TYR A 43 10.14 -2.75 1.25
C TYR A 43 11.62 -3.03 0.93
N LEU A 44 12.46 -2.01 0.84
CA LEU A 44 13.88 -2.15 0.51
C LEU A 44 14.78 -1.95 1.73
N ARG A 45 14.33 -1.23 2.77
CA ARG A 45 15.15 -0.86 3.92
C ARG A 45 14.69 -1.45 5.25
N THR A 46 13.58 -2.19 5.27
CA THR A 46 13.10 -2.87 6.48
C THR A 46 12.73 -4.32 6.24
N THR A 47 12.78 -5.12 7.29
CA THR A 47 12.24 -6.49 7.31
C THR A 47 10.81 -6.54 7.85
N MET A 48 10.22 -5.39 8.16
CA MET A 48 8.87 -5.33 8.71
C MET A 48 7.87 -5.61 7.60
N ILE A 49 6.96 -6.56 7.83
CA ILE A 49 5.85 -6.79 6.92
C ILE A 49 4.68 -5.92 7.40
N PRO A 50 4.16 -4.99 6.58
CA PRO A 50 3.03 -4.15 6.99
C PRO A 50 1.82 -5.00 7.39
N VAL A 51 1.18 -4.61 8.48
CA VAL A 51 -0.01 -5.27 9.02
C VAL A 51 -1.20 -4.34 8.84
N LEU A 52 -2.20 -4.77 8.07
CA LEU A 52 -3.49 -4.11 7.99
C LEU A 52 -4.25 -4.41 9.27
N GLU A 53 -4.18 -3.50 10.24
CA GLU A 53 -4.96 -3.61 11.47
C GLU A 53 -6.37 -3.08 11.23
N TYR A 54 -7.39 -3.86 11.61
CA TYR A 54 -8.78 -3.47 11.38
C TYR A 54 -9.75 -3.86 12.50
N ARG A 55 -10.85 -3.11 12.59
CA ARG A 55 -12.01 -3.35 13.46
C ARG A 55 -13.31 -3.26 12.67
N ILE A 56 -14.24 -4.15 12.97
CA ILE A 56 -15.58 -4.17 12.37
C ILE A 56 -16.59 -3.78 13.44
N GLU A 57 -17.25 -2.64 13.26
CA GLU A 57 -18.27 -2.09 14.16
C GLU A 57 -19.59 -1.96 13.40
N GLY A 58 -20.29 -3.10 13.23
CA GLY A 58 -21.55 -3.19 12.49
C GLY A 58 -21.39 -2.86 11.00
N LYS A 59 -21.65 -1.60 10.62
CA LYS A 59 -21.53 -1.08 9.24
C LYS A 59 -20.28 -0.23 9.02
N LYS A 60 -19.37 -0.18 9.99
CA LYS A 60 -18.14 0.62 9.94
C LYS A 60 -16.92 -0.30 9.96
N LEU A 61 -16.00 -0.06 9.05
CA LEU A 61 -14.66 -0.62 9.05
C LEU A 61 -13.69 0.46 9.54
N ARG A 62 -13.03 0.24 10.68
CA ARG A 62 -11.86 1.03 11.07
C ARG A 62 -10.61 0.29 10.66
N TYR A 63 -9.63 0.98 10.10
CA TYR A 63 -8.41 0.36 9.59
C TYR A 63 -7.21 1.31 9.66
N ARG A 64 -6.00 0.77 9.79
CA ARG A 64 -4.71 1.49 9.68
C ARG A 64 -3.60 0.55 9.25
N TRP A 65 -2.45 1.11 8.89
CA TRP A 65 -1.22 0.32 8.81
C TRP A 65 -0.54 0.26 10.18
N GLY A 66 -0.20 -0.96 10.61
CA GLY A 66 0.72 -1.27 11.71
C GLY A 66 1.99 -1.92 11.17
N ASN A 67 3.01 -2.09 12.04
CA ASN A 67 4.30 -2.70 11.70
C ASN A 67 4.92 -2.17 10.40
N CYS A 68 4.96 -0.85 10.25
CA CYS A 68 5.46 -0.17 9.06
C CYS A 68 6.15 1.15 9.44
N VAL A 69 6.95 1.69 8.52
CA VAL A 69 7.64 2.97 8.68
C VAL A 69 6.65 4.13 8.75
N GLU A 70 7.09 5.23 9.39
CA GLU A 70 6.32 6.46 9.41
C GLU A 70 6.06 6.97 7.98
N GLY A 71 4.87 7.52 7.74
CA GLY A 71 4.48 8.02 6.43
C GLY A 71 4.01 6.96 5.44
N PHE A 72 4.11 5.65 5.76
CA PHE A 72 3.62 4.59 4.88
C PHE A 72 2.09 4.67 4.70
N ASP A 73 1.65 4.81 3.45
CA ASP A 73 0.25 5.09 3.09
C ASP A 73 -0.23 4.32 1.85
N MET A 74 0.37 3.15 1.62
CA MET A 74 0.08 2.31 0.44
C MET A 74 -1.39 1.88 0.44
N PRO A 75 -2.16 2.14 -0.63
CA PRO A 75 -3.51 1.60 -0.79
C PRO A 75 -3.49 0.08 -0.90
N VAL A 76 -4.52 -0.58 -0.38
CA VAL A 76 -4.63 -2.03 -0.38
C VAL A 76 -6.03 -2.47 -0.80
N LYS A 77 -6.11 -3.59 -1.52
CA LYS A 77 -7.39 -4.18 -1.89
C LYS A 77 -7.77 -5.28 -0.90
N VAL A 78 -9.04 -5.26 -0.50
CA VAL A 78 -9.65 -6.28 0.36
C VAL A 78 -10.98 -6.74 -0.24
N LEU A 79 -11.39 -7.95 0.13
CA LEU A 79 -12.73 -8.48 -0.10
C LEU A 79 -13.51 -8.38 1.21
N LEU A 80 -14.62 -7.65 1.22
CA LEU A 80 -15.57 -7.62 2.33
C LEU A 80 -16.78 -8.46 1.94
N ASP A 81 -16.95 -9.62 2.58
CA ASP A 81 -17.98 -10.62 2.21
C ASP A 81 -18.04 -10.89 0.69
N GLY A 82 -16.87 -11.03 0.06
CA GLY A 82 -16.71 -11.29 -1.37
C GLY A 82 -16.78 -10.05 -2.28
N SER A 83 -17.07 -8.86 -1.76
CA SER A 83 -17.09 -7.61 -2.53
C SER A 83 -15.74 -6.89 -2.48
N GLU A 84 -15.18 -6.51 -3.64
CA GLU A 84 -13.89 -5.81 -3.72
C GLU A 84 -13.97 -4.36 -3.21
N HIS A 85 -13.01 -3.98 -2.38
CA HIS A 85 -12.87 -2.63 -1.85
C HIS A 85 -11.41 -2.21 -1.76
N TRP A 86 -11.13 -0.99 -2.24
CA TRP A 86 -9.88 -0.29 -1.93
C TRP A 86 -9.97 0.40 -0.57
N LEU A 87 -8.90 0.24 0.21
CA LEU A 87 -8.65 0.97 1.45
C LEU A 87 -7.39 1.81 1.27
N GLU A 88 -7.34 2.97 1.92
CA GLU A 88 -6.18 3.88 1.91
C GLU A 88 -5.62 4.08 3.32
N PRO A 89 -5.18 3.01 4.02
CA PRO A 89 -4.59 3.09 5.36
C PRO A 89 -3.39 4.02 5.40
N VAL A 90 -3.09 4.54 6.60
CA VAL A 90 -1.89 5.31 6.90
C VAL A 90 -1.24 4.72 8.14
N ALA A 91 0.09 4.66 8.18
CA ALA A 91 0.88 4.20 9.31
C ALA A 91 0.44 4.87 10.61
N GLY A 92 0.05 4.06 11.60
CA GLY A 92 -0.33 4.50 12.94
C GLY A 92 -1.67 5.25 13.04
N LYS A 93 -2.28 5.67 11.94
CA LYS A 93 -3.48 6.54 11.93
C LYS A 93 -4.74 5.77 11.54
N TRP A 94 -5.68 5.67 12.49
CA TRP A 94 -6.99 5.06 12.25
C TRP A 94 -7.83 5.86 11.25
N LYS A 95 -8.22 5.20 10.16
CA LYS A 95 -9.25 5.65 9.22
C LYS A 95 -10.53 4.83 9.37
N GLN A 96 -11.63 5.37 8.87
CA GLN A 96 -12.93 4.69 8.90
C GLN A 96 -13.60 4.73 7.53
N LYS A 97 -14.22 3.61 7.14
CA LYS A 97 -15.07 3.49 5.95
C LYS A 97 -16.43 2.91 6.34
N LYS A 98 -17.51 3.57 5.92
CA LYS A 98 -18.88 3.05 6.11
C LYS A 98 -19.21 2.12 4.94
N ILE A 99 -19.69 0.93 5.26
CA ILE A 99 -20.13 -0.06 4.28
C ILE A 99 -21.66 -0.09 4.29
N ALA A 100 -22.27 -0.19 3.11
CA ALA A 100 -23.72 -0.05 2.94
C ALA A 100 -24.50 -1.15 3.71
N ARG A 101 -23.96 -2.37 3.71
CA ARG A 101 -24.47 -3.53 4.42
C ARG A 101 -23.51 -3.88 5.56
N GLY A 102 -24.03 -4.51 6.61
CA GLY A 102 -23.17 -5.13 7.61
C GLY A 102 -22.33 -6.21 6.93
N PHE A 103 -21.10 -6.38 7.37
CA PHE A 103 -20.18 -7.39 6.87
C PHE A 103 -19.46 -8.04 8.04
N SER A 104 -19.00 -9.27 7.85
CA SER A 104 -18.40 -10.06 8.93
C SER A 104 -17.00 -10.56 8.63
N SER A 105 -16.64 -10.62 7.34
CA SER A 105 -15.33 -11.04 6.87
C SER A 105 -14.60 -9.91 6.15
N LEU A 106 -13.29 -9.90 6.31
CA LEU A 106 -12.34 -9.13 5.53
C LEU A 106 -11.27 -10.12 5.08
N VAL A 107 -10.98 -10.14 3.79
CA VAL A 107 -9.89 -10.96 3.22
C VAL A 107 -9.00 -10.05 2.39
N LEU A 108 -7.72 -10.00 2.74
CA LEU A 108 -6.71 -9.31 1.97
C LEU A 108 -6.51 -9.91 0.55
N ASP A 109 -6.35 -9.05 -0.46
CA ASP A 109 -5.96 -9.49 -1.80
C ASP A 109 -4.53 -10.05 -1.78
N ARG A 110 -4.37 -11.29 -2.28
CA ARG A 110 -3.11 -12.03 -2.27
C ARG A 110 -2.00 -11.41 -3.13
N ASN A 111 -2.33 -10.43 -3.98
CA ASN A 111 -1.34 -9.70 -4.77
C ASN A 111 -0.55 -8.67 -3.96
N PHE A 112 -0.91 -8.43 -2.69
CA PHE A 112 -0.18 -7.52 -1.81
C PHE A 112 0.74 -8.29 -0.86
N TYR A 113 1.99 -7.84 -0.75
CA TYR A 113 2.93 -8.34 0.25
C TYR A 113 2.72 -7.62 1.59
N VAL A 114 1.63 -7.97 2.27
CA VAL A 114 1.20 -7.44 3.57
C VAL A 114 0.43 -8.54 4.33
N THR A 115 0.18 -8.34 5.62
CA THR A 115 -0.63 -9.24 6.45
C THR A 115 -1.82 -8.49 7.03
N GLU A 116 -2.77 -9.19 7.65
CA GLU A 116 -3.95 -8.60 8.27
C GLU A 116 -4.06 -9.02 9.74
N ALA A 117 -4.55 -8.11 10.59
CA ALA A 117 -4.82 -8.39 11.99
C ALA A 117 -6.14 -7.74 12.41
N ARG A 118 -7.08 -8.56 12.88
CA ARG A 118 -8.30 -8.05 13.52
C ARG A 118 -7.95 -7.66 14.94
N VAL A 119 -8.17 -6.40 15.29
CA VAL A 119 -7.99 -5.89 16.66
C VAL A 119 -9.35 -5.66 17.32
N GLU A 120 -9.42 -5.79 18.64
CA GLU A 120 -10.64 -5.51 19.43
C GLU A 120 -10.79 -4.03 19.70
#